data_AF-A0A8H6VNG9-F1
#
_entry.id   AF-A0A8H6VNG9-F1
#
_cell.length_a   1.000
_cell.length_b   1.000
_cell.length_c   1.000
_cell.angle_alpha   90.00
_cell.angle_beta   90.00
_cell.angle_gamma   90.00
#
_symmetry.space_group_name_H-M   'P 1'
#
loop_
_entity.id
_entity.type
_entity.pdbx_description
1 polymer ?
#
loop_
_entity_poly.entity_id
_entity_poly.type
_entity_poly.pdbx_seq_one_letter_code
_entity_poly.pdbx_strand_id
1 'polypeptide(L)'
;MANTGGKSEDVTPGPSSTGYKPNDFFWTTRRKEHSLPGTIIFVTLRLLDLPLQWYLLRSGLGIEILRKLGATPVTTSSSTPITFLGLSPYHTLIFALAVGSSAKQIYWKLFIGEQLFAPGFATVVSVYNTLLNSFNTLLALWAYTSQQPAEQQSFGPMLVFPPDSVKVGKLLFGVGMYLEWYSEIQRKEFKKDERNRGKPYSGGLWSLARNINYGGKHLLQEI
;
A
#
# COMPACT_ATOMS: atom_id res chain seq x y z
N MET A 1 48.04 -1.37 14.55
CA MET A 1 47.58 -2.32 13.50
C MET A 1 46.18 -1.93 13.11
N ALA A 2 46.02 -1.33 11.93
CA ALA A 2 44.74 -0.83 11.44
C ALA A 2 43.90 -1.99 10.90
N ASN A 3 42.70 -2.17 11.44
CA ASN A 3 41.70 -3.11 10.95
C ASN A 3 40.92 -2.43 9.83
N THR A 4 41.35 -2.62 8.59
CA THR A 4 40.63 -2.17 7.40
C THR A 4 39.42 -3.06 7.19
N GLY A 5 38.24 -2.54 7.52
CA GLY A 5 36.96 -3.17 7.22
C GLY A 5 36.85 -3.54 5.74
N GLY A 6 36.51 -4.80 5.48
CA GLY A 6 36.25 -5.29 4.14
C GLY A 6 35.19 -4.45 3.45
N LYS A 7 35.56 -3.80 2.34
CA LYS A 7 34.62 -3.22 1.39
C LYS A 7 33.68 -4.34 0.95
N SER A 8 32.38 -4.16 1.18
CA SER A 8 31.36 -4.98 0.53
C SER A 8 31.61 -4.95 -0.97
N GLU A 9 31.92 -6.10 -1.56
CA GLU A 9 32.12 -6.23 -3.00
C GLU A 9 30.88 -5.68 -3.71
N ASP A 10 31.08 -4.60 -4.47
CA ASP A 10 30.09 -4.08 -5.40
C ASP A 10 29.71 -5.23 -6.34
N VAL A 11 28.46 -5.67 -6.28
CA VAL A 11 27.90 -6.64 -7.23
C VAL A 11 27.88 -5.96 -8.59
N THR A 12 28.94 -6.16 -9.36
CA THR A 12 29.00 -5.75 -10.77
C THR A 12 28.00 -6.62 -11.54
N PRO A 13 26.98 -6.02 -12.15
CA PRO A 13 26.03 -6.76 -12.98
C PRO A 13 26.76 -7.24 -14.22
N GLY A 14 26.49 -8.48 -14.63
CA GLY A 14 26.92 -8.99 -15.93
C GLY A 14 26.42 -8.07 -17.07
N PRO A 15 27.16 -7.98 -18.18
CA PRO A 15 26.84 -7.07 -19.27
C PRO A 15 25.42 -7.33 -19.79
N SER A 16 24.63 -6.26 -20.00
CA SER A 16 23.35 -6.39 -20.69
C SER A 16 23.62 -6.82 -22.14
N SER A 17 22.85 -7.79 -22.63
CA SER A 17 22.98 -8.28 -24.01
C SER A 17 22.67 -7.21 -25.07
N THR A 18 22.20 -6.04 -24.66
CA THR A 18 21.74 -4.94 -25.50
C THR A 18 22.65 -3.71 -25.46
N GLY A 19 23.76 -3.74 -24.71
CA GLY A 19 24.65 -2.57 -24.54
C GLY A 19 24.01 -1.40 -23.77
N TYR A 20 22.81 -1.59 -23.22
CA TYR A 20 22.13 -0.60 -22.40
C TYR A 20 22.91 -0.37 -21.09
N LYS A 21 23.30 0.88 -20.86
CA LYS A 21 23.86 1.37 -19.59
C LYS A 21 22.75 2.07 -18.81
N PRO A 22 22.26 1.49 -17.71
CA PRO A 22 21.27 2.14 -16.86
C PRO A 22 21.84 3.41 -16.25
N ASN A 23 20.98 4.40 -15.99
CA ASN A 23 21.38 5.62 -15.29
C ASN A 23 21.79 5.34 -13.82
N ASP A 24 22.47 6.29 -13.18
CA ASP A 24 22.95 6.14 -11.80
C ASP A 24 21.82 5.91 -10.79
N PHE A 25 20.62 6.44 -11.08
CA PHE A 25 19.42 6.20 -10.28
C PHE A 25 19.08 4.69 -10.18
N PHE A 26 19.24 3.96 -11.29
CA PHE A 26 19.01 2.51 -11.31
C PHE A 26 19.94 1.75 -10.35
N TRP A 27 21.20 2.18 -10.23
CA TRP A 27 22.18 1.51 -9.37
C TRP A 27 22.04 1.90 -7.91
N THR A 28 21.85 3.19 -7.65
CA THR A 28 21.72 3.74 -6.29
C THR A 28 20.54 3.12 -5.53
N THR A 29 19.38 2.92 -6.19
CA THR A 29 18.19 2.31 -5.58
C THR A 29 18.31 0.81 -5.25
N ARG A 30 19.35 0.12 -5.77
CA ARG A 30 19.58 -1.31 -5.53
C ARG A 30 20.61 -1.60 -4.45
N ARG A 31 21.27 -0.57 -3.92
CA ARG A 31 22.21 -0.72 -2.81
C ARG A 31 21.47 -1.20 -1.57
N LYS A 32 22.04 -2.20 -0.90
CA LYS A 32 21.54 -2.70 0.38
C LYS A 32 22.02 -1.77 1.50
N GLU A 33 21.36 -0.62 1.63
CA GLU A 33 21.72 0.42 2.60
C GLU A 33 20.45 0.98 3.26
N HIS A 34 20.59 1.42 4.51
CA HIS A 34 19.49 2.07 5.23
C HIS A 34 19.58 3.58 5.10
N SER A 35 18.51 4.22 4.63
CA SER A 35 18.33 5.67 4.68
C SER A 35 17.40 6.02 5.83
N LEU A 36 17.95 6.54 6.93
CA LEU A 36 17.15 7.02 8.06
C LEU A 36 16.22 8.17 7.64
N PRO A 37 16.69 9.22 6.93
CA PRO A 37 15.80 10.31 6.52
C PRO A 37 14.66 9.86 5.60
N GLY A 38 14.94 8.98 4.63
CA GLY A 38 13.90 8.47 3.74
C GLY A 38 12.90 7.54 4.45
N THR A 39 13.35 6.80 5.46
CA THR A 39 12.47 5.98 6.31
C THR A 39 11.55 6.86 7.15
N ILE A 40 12.08 7.89 7.81
CA ILE A 40 11.28 8.83 8.61
C ILE A 40 10.24 9.52 7.72
N ILE A 41 10.65 10.05 6.57
CA ILE A 41 9.73 10.71 5.62
C ILE A 41 8.61 9.76 5.20
N PHE A 42 8.95 8.54 4.80
CA PHE A 42 7.96 7.57 4.36
C PHE A 42 6.95 7.23 5.47
N VAL A 43 7.43 6.90 6.67
CA VAL A 43 6.57 6.52 7.79
C VAL A 43 5.68 7.71 8.19
N THR A 44 6.24 8.91 8.31
CA THR A 44 5.48 10.12 8.65
C THR A 44 4.41 10.40 7.59
N LEU A 45 4.75 10.39 6.30
CA LEU A 45 3.76 10.65 5.25
C LEU A 45 2.69 9.55 5.18
N ARG A 46 3.03 8.30 5.49
CA ARG A 46 2.06 7.19 5.62
C ARG A 46 1.11 7.36 6.80
N LEU A 47 1.59 7.90 7.92
CA LEU A 47 0.75 8.20 9.07
C LEU A 47 -0.13 9.43 8.83
N LEU A 48 0.40 10.48 8.19
CA LEU A 48 -0.33 11.71 7.85
C LEU A 48 -1.43 11.49 6.81
N ASP A 49 -1.31 10.44 5.99
CA ASP A 49 -2.36 10.03 5.07
C ASP A 49 -3.67 9.67 5.81
N LEU A 50 -3.58 9.06 7.00
CA LEU A 50 -4.75 8.59 7.73
C LEU A 50 -5.68 9.73 8.20
N PRO A 51 -5.19 10.80 8.87
CA PRO A 51 -6.01 11.97 9.14
C PRO A 51 -6.65 12.59 7.88
N LEU A 52 -5.94 12.60 6.76
CA LEU A 52 -6.49 13.10 5.50
C LEU A 52 -7.65 12.23 4.99
N GLN A 53 -7.47 10.90 4.90
CA GLN A 53 -8.53 9.99 4.45
C GLN A 53 -9.76 10.07 5.36
N TRP A 54 -9.55 10.11 6.68
CA TRP A 54 -10.62 10.30 7.65
C TRP A 54 -11.34 11.64 7.46
N TYR A 55 -10.60 12.72 7.21
CA TYR A 55 -11.17 14.05 6.99
C TYR A 55 -12.01 14.10 5.71
N LEU A 56 -11.56 13.47 4.62
CA LEU A 56 -12.32 13.36 3.37
C LEU A 56 -13.67 12.65 3.57
N LEU A 57 -13.68 11.58 4.37
CA LEU A 57 -14.88 10.79 4.69
C LEU A 57 -15.84 11.51 5.66
N ARG A 58 -15.33 12.32 6.59
CA ARG A 58 -16.14 12.91 7.68
C ARG A 58 -16.64 14.33 7.39
N SER A 59 -15.80 15.19 6.82
CA SER A 59 -16.02 16.65 6.81
C SER A 59 -17.04 17.14 5.77
N GLY A 60 -17.46 16.27 4.85
CA GLY A 60 -18.23 16.66 3.67
C GLY A 60 -17.38 17.23 2.54
N LEU A 61 -16.08 17.47 2.74
CA LEU A 61 -15.18 17.96 1.68
C LEU A 61 -15.13 16.98 0.50
N GLY A 62 -15.02 15.67 0.74
CA GLY A 62 -15.03 14.68 -0.35
C GLY A 62 -16.33 14.72 -1.16
N ILE A 63 -17.46 14.95 -0.49
CA ILE A 63 -18.78 15.12 -1.11
C ILE A 63 -18.82 16.41 -1.95
N GLU A 64 -18.26 17.51 -1.46
CA GLU A 64 -18.19 18.77 -2.19
C GLU A 64 -17.30 18.66 -3.43
N ILE A 65 -16.14 17.98 -3.33
CA ILE A 65 -15.28 17.68 -4.48
C ILE A 65 -16.07 16.92 -5.54
N LEU A 66 -16.77 15.84 -5.17
CA LEU A 66 -17.57 15.08 -6.11
C LEU A 66 -18.63 15.94 -6.79
N ARG A 67 -19.36 16.76 -6.03
CA ARG A 67 -20.36 17.67 -6.59
C ARG A 67 -19.75 18.68 -7.57
N LYS A 68 -18.59 19.25 -7.25
CA LYS A 68 -17.85 20.16 -8.15
C LYS A 68 -17.41 19.47 -9.44
N LEU A 69 -17.13 18.17 -9.38
CA LEU A 69 -16.81 17.34 -10.54
C LEU A 69 -18.07 16.86 -11.30
N GLY A 70 -19.27 17.27 -10.89
CA GLY A 70 -20.54 16.84 -11.50
C GLY A 70 -20.98 15.42 -11.11
N ALA A 71 -20.34 14.81 -10.11
CA ALA A 71 -20.65 13.50 -9.62
C ALA A 71 -21.74 13.52 -8.53
N THR A 72 -22.51 12.45 -8.44
CA THR A 72 -23.60 12.27 -7.47
C THR A 72 -23.10 11.53 -6.22
N PRO A 73 -22.98 12.19 -5.06
CA PRO A 73 -22.50 11.52 -3.85
C PRO A 73 -23.52 10.51 -3.31
N VAL A 74 -23.04 9.52 -2.55
CA VAL A 74 -23.89 8.59 -1.80
C VAL A 74 -24.76 9.34 -0.79
N THR A 75 -26.00 8.90 -0.66
CA THR A 75 -26.91 9.36 0.40
C THR A 75 -26.80 8.41 1.59
N THR A 76 -26.65 8.98 2.78
CA THR A 76 -26.63 8.21 4.03
C THR A 76 -27.92 8.53 4.77
N SER A 77 -28.72 7.51 5.07
CA SER A 77 -29.97 7.68 5.80
C SER A 77 -29.72 8.26 7.19
N SER A 78 -30.59 9.15 7.68
CA SER A 78 -30.48 9.75 9.01
C SER A 78 -30.53 8.74 10.16
N SER A 79 -31.04 7.52 9.90
CA SER A 79 -31.04 6.39 10.83
C SER A 79 -29.74 5.58 10.85
N THR A 80 -28.77 5.91 9.98
CA THR A 80 -27.49 5.20 9.93
C THR A 80 -26.72 5.47 11.23
N PRO A 81 -26.30 4.42 11.95
CA PRO A 81 -25.52 4.58 13.17
C PRO A 81 -24.19 5.28 12.88
N ILE A 82 -23.68 6.01 13.87
CA ILE A 82 -22.37 6.66 13.78
C ILE A 82 -21.41 5.88 14.67
N THR A 83 -20.24 5.52 14.13
CA THR A 83 -19.19 4.85 14.90
C THR A 83 -18.45 5.84 15.80
N PHE A 84 -17.58 5.35 16.68
CA PHE A 84 -16.75 6.21 17.54
C PHE A 84 -15.85 7.19 16.75
N LEU A 85 -15.56 6.88 15.48
CA LEU A 85 -14.78 7.74 14.58
C LEU A 85 -15.61 8.86 13.94
N GLY A 86 -16.91 8.94 14.23
CA GLY A 86 -17.81 9.91 13.61
C GLY A 86 -18.14 9.58 12.16
N LEU A 87 -18.01 8.30 11.75
CA LEU A 87 -18.24 7.81 10.38
C LEU A 87 -19.39 6.78 10.37
N SER A 88 -20.03 6.56 9.22
CA SER A 88 -20.93 5.42 9.04
C SER A 88 -20.16 4.10 9.16
N PRO A 89 -20.80 2.95 9.46
CA PRO A 89 -20.14 1.65 9.48
C PRO A 89 -19.38 1.33 8.18
N TYR A 90 -19.96 1.67 7.03
CA TYR A 90 -19.32 1.48 5.73
C TYR A 90 -18.08 2.38 5.57
N HIS A 91 -18.17 3.69 5.84
CA HIS A 91 -17.00 4.58 5.77
C HIS A 91 -15.92 4.22 6.80
N THR A 92 -16.33 3.71 7.96
CA THR A 92 -15.40 3.17 8.97
C THR A 92 -14.64 1.97 8.44
N LEU A 93 -15.30 1.09 7.68
CA LEU A 93 -14.63 -0.03 7.01
C LEU A 93 -13.63 0.47 5.96
N ILE A 94 -14.03 1.38 5.07
CA ILE A 94 -13.12 1.96 4.07
C ILE A 94 -11.88 2.56 4.74
N PHE A 95 -12.09 3.35 5.81
CA PHE A 95 -11.00 3.90 6.60
C PHE A 95 -10.12 2.81 7.24
N ALA A 96 -10.72 1.74 7.78
CA ALA A 96 -9.97 0.62 8.36
C ALA A 96 -9.09 -0.10 7.31
N LEU A 97 -9.56 -0.22 6.07
CA LEU A 97 -8.77 -0.79 4.96
C LEU A 97 -7.59 0.14 4.60
N ALA A 98 -7.79 1.45 4.56
CA ALA A 98 -6.71 2.43 4.39
C ALA A 98 -5.67 2.34 5.53
N VAL A 99 -6.10 2.20 6.79
CA VAL A 99 -5.23 1.96 7.95
C VAL A 99 -4.42 0.67 7.76
N GLY A 100 -5.08 -0.43 7.38
CA GLY A 100 -4.41 -1.71 7.14
C GLY A 100 -3.35 -1.63 6.03
N SER A 101 -3.67 -0.95 4.93
CA SER A 101 -2.74 -0.73 3.82
C SER A 101 -1.53 0.11 4.26
N SER A 102 -1.76 1.20 4.99
CA SER A 102 -0.70 2.06 5.53
C SER A 102 0.20 1.30 6.52
N ALA A 103 -0.40 0.55 7.45
CA ALA A 103 0.32 -0.30 8.40
C ALA A 103 1.21 -1.33 7.70
N LYS A 104 0.71 -2.00 6.65
CA LYS A 104 1.50 -2.95 5.85
C LYS A 104 2.64 -2.25 5.12
N GLN A 105 2.44 -1.05 4.58
CA GLN A 105 3.50 -0.29 3.92
C GLN A 105 4.61 0.12 4.90
N ILE A 106 4.24 0.59 6.09
CA ILE A 106 5.17 0.92 7.18
C ILE A 106 5.93 -0.35 7.60
N TYR A 107 5.22 -1.45 7.85
CA TYR A 107 5.83 -2.74 8.19
C TYR A 107 6.85 -3.18 7.14
N TRP A 108 6.47 -3.14 5.86
CA TRP A 108 7.37 -3.50 4.77
C TRP A 108 8.63 -2.64 4.79
N LYS A 109 8.50 -1.32 4.97
CA LYS A 109 9.66 -0.43 4.96
C LYS A 109 10.60 -0.67 6.14
N LEU A 110 10.06 -0.98 7.32
CA LEU A 110 10.83 -1.19 8.55
C LEU A 110 11.47 -2.58 8.63
N PHE A 111 10.77 -3.63 8.17
CA PHE A 111 11.17 -5.01 8.44
C PHE A 111 11.54 -5.81 7.20
N ILE A 112 11.12 -5.42 5.99
CA ILE A 112 11.36 -6.17 4.76
C ILE A 112 12.32 -5.44 3.82
N GLY A 113 12.18 -4.13 3.68
CA GLY A 113 12.91 -3.32 2.72
C GLY A 113 14.38 -3.11 3.08
N GLU A 114 15.27 -3.88 2.46
CA GLU A 114 16.74 -3.77 2.62
C GLU A 114 17.38 -2.72 1.69
N GLN A 115 16.62 -2.18 0.74
CA GLN A 115 17.13 -1.28 -0.29
C GLN A 115 17.19 0.18 0.19
N LEU A 116 18.18 0.90 -0.37
CA LEU A 116 18.32 2.34 -0.17
C LEU A 116 17.04 3.05 -0.62
N PHE A 117 16.35 3.63 0.36
CA PHE A 117 15.11 4.36 0.13
C PHE A 117 15.38 5.85 0.28
N ALA A 118 15.87 6.46 -0.80
CA ALA A 118 16.25 7.87 -0.80
C ALA A 118 15.07 8.79 -0.43
N PRO A 119 15.29 9.90 0.28
CA PRO A 119 14.24 10.85 0.70
C PRO A 119 13.30 11.29 -0.43
N GLY A 120 13.84 11.70 -1.57
CA GLY A 120 13.01 12.14 -2.71
C GLY A 120 12.12 11.04 -3.25
N PHE A 121 12.65 9.81 -3.36
CA PHE A 121 11.88 8.66 -3.80
C PHE A 121 10.79 8.29 -2.77
N ALA A 122 11.12 8.34 -1.47
CA ALA A 122 10.17 8.14 -0.39
C ALA A 122 9.00 9.12 -0.45
N THR A 123 9.27 10.41 -0.70
CA THR A 123 8.25 11.44 -0.88
C THR A 123 7.36 11.14 -2.07
N VAL A 124 7.94 10.85 -3.26
CA VAL A 124 7.17 10.58 -4.48
C VAL A 124 6.25 9.36 -4.31
N VAL A 125 6.78 8.25 -3.79
CA VAL A 125 5.97 7.05 -3.52
C VAL A 125 4.87 7.39 -2.50
N SER A 126 5.17 8.22 -1.51
CA SER A 126 4.17 8.62 -0.53
C SER A 126 3.05 9.45 -1.16
N VAL A 127 3.38 10.52 -1.87
CA VAL A 127 2.39 11.36 -2.55
C VAL A 127 1.53 10.53 -3.51
N TYR A 128 2.14 9.65 -4.31
CA TYR A 128 1.42 8.76 -5.23
C TYR A 128 0.34 7.92 -4.52
N ASN A 129 0.69 7.27 -3.41
CA ASN A 129 -0.27 6.46 -2.65
C ASN A 129 -1.36 7.33 -2.01
N THR A 130 -1.01 8.51 -1.51
CA THR A 130 -2.00 9.42 -0.91
C THR A 130 -3.02 9.90 -1.96
N LEU A 131 -2.56 10.16 -3.19
CA LEU A 131 -3.47 10.50 -4.29
C LEU A 131 -4.41 9.33 -4.62
N LEU A 132 -3.91 8.10 -4.68
CA LEU A 132 -4.73 6.93 -4.99
C LEU A 132 -5.69 6.57 -3.86
N ASN A 133 -5.25 6.60 -2.60
CA ASN A 133 -6.14 6.44 -1.44
C ASN A 133 -7.23 7.52 -1.41
N SER A 134 -6.88 8.77 -1.76
CA SER A 134 -7.85 9.87 -1.85
C SER A 134 -8.84 9.64 -3.00
N PHE A 135 -8.36 9.18 -4.15
CA PHE A 135 -9.21 8.83 -5.29
C PHE A 135 -10.17 7.70 -4.93
N ASN A 136 -9.69 6.63 -4.29
CA ASN A 136 -10.51 5.52 -3.86
C ASN A 136 -11.52 5.94 -2.77
N THR A 137 -11.13 6.83 -1.86
CA THR A 137 -12.05 7.46 -0.91
C THR A 137 -13.16 8.24 -1.63
N LEU A 138 -12.83 8.99 -2.68
CA LEU A 138 -13.84 9.68 -3.50
C LEU A 138 -14.74 8.68 -4.25
N LEU A 139 -14.19 7.59 -4.79
CA LEU A 139 -14.98 6.52 -5.42
C LEU A 139 -15.90 5.83 -4.40
N ALA A 140 -15.47 5.65 -3.16
CA ALA A 140 -16.30 5.11 -2.09
C ALA A 140 -17.45 6.05 -1.71
N LEU A 141 -17.29 7.36 -1.94
CA LEU A 141 -18.32 8.39 -1.73
C LEU A 141 -19.20 8.64 -2.95
N TRP A 142 -18.83 8.14 -4.13
CA TRP A 142 -19.57 8.36 -5.37
C TRP A 142 -20.66 7.29 -5.56
N ALA A 143 -21.91 7.70 -5.76
CA ALA A 143 -23.07 6.80 -5.78
C ALA A 143 -23.00 5.68 -6.83
N TYR A 144 -22.27 5.87 -7.93
CA TYR A 144 -22.15 4.86 -8.99
C TYR A 144 -21.12 3.77 -8.68
N THR A 145 -20.07 4.10 -7.93
CA THR A 145 -18.97 3.18 -7.63
C THR A 145 -19.05 2.63 -6.21
N SER A 146 -19.66 3.39 -5.31
CA SER A 146 -19.84 2.99 -3.92
C SER A 146 -20.69 1.74 -3.82
N GLN A 147 -20.21 0.79 -3.03
CA GLN A 147 -20.94 -0.43 -2.67
C GLN A 147 -21.58 -0.30 -1.29
N GLN A 148 -21.92 0.93 -0.89
CA GLN A 148 -22.54 1.21 0.39
C GLN A 148 -23.86 0.42 0.54
N PRO A 149 -24.00 -0.43 1.57
CA PRO A 149 -25.24 -1.14 1.83
C PRO A 149 -26.38 -0.18 2.19
N ALA A 150 -27.60 -0.50 1.73
CA ALA A 150 -28.81 0.29 2.02
C ALA A 150 -29.14 0.31 3.52
N GLU A 151 -28.94 -0.82 4.21
CA GLU A 151 -29.10 -0.95 5.65
C GLU A 151 -27.75 -1.19 6.32
N GLN A 152 -27.43 -0.39 7.34
CA GLN A 152 -26.20 -0.48 8.10
C GLN A 152 -26.54 -0.54 9.60
N GLN A 153 -26.23 -1.66 10.25
CA GLN A 153 -26.58 -1.88 11.66
C GLN A 153 -25.53 -1.37 12.64
N SER A 154 -24.26 -1.77 12.46
CA SER A 154 -23.10 -1.30 13.22
C SER A 154 -21.81 -1.84 12.59
N PHE A 155 -20.66 -1.36 13.07
CA PHE A 155 -19.35 -1.75 12.51
C PHE A 155 -19.00 -3.22 12.75
N GLY A 156 -19.33 -3.79 13.92
CA GLY A 156 -19.02 -5.20 14.24
C GLY A 156 -19.63 -6.20 13.25
N PRO A 157 -20.96 -6.19 13.04
CA PRO A 157 -21.62 -7.00 12.02
C PRO A 157 -21.09 -6.74 10.60
N MET A 158 -20.75 -5.50 10.24
CA MET A 158 -20.10 -5.20 8.95
C MET A 158 -18.77 -5.94 8.77
N LEU A 159 -18.05 -6.25 9.86
CA LEU A 159 -16.82 -7.03 9.81
C LEU A 159 -17.08 -8.54 9.76
N VAL A 160 -18.04 -9.07 10.49
CA VAL A 160 -18.22 -10.53 10.65
C VAL A 160 -19.21 -11.10 9.62
N PHE A 161 -20.32 -10.39 9.38
CA PHE A 161 -21.37 -10.78 8.45
C PHE A 161 -21.67 -9.64 7.46
N PRO A 162 -20.71 -9.24 6.60
CA PRO A 162 -20.92 -8.15 5.67
C PRO A 162 -21.99 -8.50 4.62
N PRO A 163 -22.65 -7.50 4.01
CA PRO A 163 -23.39 -7.67 2.77
C PRO A 163 -22.51 -8.19 1.63
N ASP A 164 -23.10 -8.83 0.61
CA ASP A 164 -22.34 -9.57 -0.41
C ASP A 164 -21.32 -8.70 -1.17
N SER A 165 -21.67 -7.45 -1.49
CA SER A 165 -20.75 -6.51 -2.14
C SER A 165 -19.52 -6.22 -1.27
N VAL A 166 -19.71 -6.06 0.04
CA VAL A 166 -18.64 -5.83 1.01
C VAL A 166 -17.81 -7.10 1.23
N LYS A 167 -18.43 -8.29 1.18
CA LYS A 167 -17.70 -9.58 1.24
C LYS A 167 -16.66 -9.67 0.13
N VAL A 168 -17.06 -9.36 -1.11
CA VAL A 168 -16.17 -9.41 -2.27
C VAL A 168 -15.01 -8.42 -2.12
N GLY A 169 -15.30 -7.17 -1.76
CA GLY A 169 -14.27 -6.15 -1.55
C GLY A 169 -13.25 -6.53 -0.47
N LYS A 170 -13.72 -7.02 0.68
CA LYS A 170 -12.84 -7.50 1.76
C LYS A 170 -12.00 -8.70 1.35
N LEU A 171 -12.56 -9.64 0.60
CA LEU A 171 -11.85 -10.81 0.11
C LEU A 171 -10.73 -10.40 -0.85
N LEU A 172 -11.04 -9.55 -1.83
CA LEU A 172 -10.05 -9.05 -2.79
C LEU A 172 -8.93 -8.31 -2.06
N PHE A 173 -9.27 -7.42 -1.11
CA PHE A 173 -8.29 -6.72 -0.28
C PHE A 173 -7.38 -7.68 0.50
N GLY A 174 -7.97 -8.66 1.18
CA GLY A 174 -7.23 -9.64 1.96
C GLY A 174 -6.29 -10.47 1.09
N VAL A 175 -6.77 -10.93 -0.08
CA VAL A 175 -5.95 -11.68 -1.04
C VAL A 175 -4.82 -10.81 -1.59
N GLY A 176 -5.10 -9.56 -1.98
CA GLY A 176 -4.09 -8.61 -2.45
C GLY A 176 -2.99 -8.38 -1.43
N MET A 177 -3.40 -8.05 -0.19
CA MET A 177 -2.50 -7.84 0.93
C MET A 177 -1.65 -9.07 1.23
N TYR A 178 -2.26 -10.26 1.22
CA TYR A 178 -1.55 -11.52 1.45
C TYR A 178 -0.55 -11.82 0.34
N LEU A 179 -0.94 -11.71 -0.93
CA LEU A 179 -0.06 -11.99 -2.07
C LEU A 179 1.15 -11.04 -2.08
N GLU A 180 0.94 -9.74 -1.83
CA GLU A 180 2.05 -8.78 -1.74
C GLU A 180 2.97 -9.12 -0.56
N TRP A 181 2.40 -9.25 0.64
CA TRP A 181 3.18 -9.44 1.86
C TRP A 181 3.94 -10.77 1.89
N TYR A 182 3.26 -11.87 1.57
CA TYR A 182 3.83 -13.21 1.67
C TYR A 182 4.87 -13.47 0.57
N SER A 183 4.66 -12.96 -0.65
CA SER A 183 5.65 -13.09 -1.72
C SER A 183 6.95 -12.34 -1.38
N GLU A 184 6.87 -11.20 -0.70
CA GLU A 184 8.02 -10.45 -0.23
C GLU A 184 8.76 -11.15 0.92
N ILE A 185 8.04 -11.79 1.85
CA ILE A 185 8.65 -12.62 2.90
C ILE A 185 9.43 -13.79 2.28
N GLN A 186 8.82 -14.54 1.35
CA GLN A 186 9.49 -15.66 0.67
C GLN A 186 10.78 -15.20 -0.01
N ARG A 187 10.72 -14.05 -0.69
CA ARG A 187 11.89 -13.46 -1.37
C ARG A 187 12.97 -13.04 -0.37
N LYS A 188 12.59 -12.48 0.78
CA LYS A 188 13.53 -12.08 1.82
C LYS A 188 14.26 -13.29 2.41
N GLU A 189 13.52 -14.32 2.80
CA GLU A 189 14.11 -15.53 3.39
C GLU A 189 15.03 -16.26 2.40
N PHE A 190 14.64 -16.37 1.13
CA PHE A 190 15.52 -16.93 0.10
C PHE A 190 16.83 -16.16 -0.05
N LYS A 191 16.77 -14.82 -0.01
CA LYS A 191 17.93 -13.92 -0.17
C LYS A 191 18.78 -13.79 1.09
N LYS A 192 18.35 -14.34 2.21
CA LYS A 192 19.12 -14.38 3.46
C LYS A 192 20.29 -15.36 3.39
N ASP A 193 20.15 -16.43 2.60
CA ASP A 193 21.24 -17.37 2.34
C ASP A 193 22.27 -16.77 1.38
N GLU A 194 23.54 -16.76 1.80
CA GLU A 194 24.65 -16.25 1.00
C GLU A 194 24.82 -16.99 -0.32
N ARG A 195 24.45 -18.28 -0.37
CA ARG A 195 24.48 -19.12 -1.59
C ARG A 195 23.51 -18.64 -2.67
N ASN A 196 22.54 -17.82 -2.29
CA ASN A 196 21.51 -17.25 -3.16
C ASN A 196 21.79 -15.78 -3.53
N ARG A 197 22.94 -15.22 -3.13
CA ARG A 197 23.34 -13.86 -3.51
C ARG A 197 23.34 -13.71 -5.04
N GLY A 198 22.70 -12.64 -5.51
CA GLY A 198 22.56 -12.33 -6.93
C GLY A 198 21.55 -13.20 -7.70
N LYS A 199 21.01 -14.27 -7.12
CA LYS A 199 20.05 -15.15 -7.80
C LYS A 199 18.63 -14.60 -7.70
N PRO A 200 17.84 -14.62 -8.80
CA PRO A 200 16.41 -14.34 -8.72
C PRO A 200 15.70 -15.47 -7.97
N TYR A 201 14.73 -15.11 -7.13
CA TYR A 201 13.84 -16.10 -6.51
C TYR A 201 12.72 -16.46 -7.48
N SER A 202 12.57 -17.75 -7.79
CA SER A 202 11.56 -18.28 -8.71
C SER A 202 10.62 -19.32 -8.06
N GLY A 203 10.73 -19.53 -6.75
CA GLY A 203 9.91 -20.49 -6.01
C GLY A 203 8.58 -19.91 -5.50
N GLY A 204 7.70 -20.79 -5.00
CA GLY A 204 6.45 -20.39 -4.35
C GLY A 204 5.58 -19.51 -5.24
N LEU A 205 5.11 -18.38 -4.69
CA LEU A 205 4.27 -17.43 -5.43
C LEU A 205 4.96 -16.83 -6.66
N TRP A 206 6.29 -16.75 -6.66
CA TRP A 206 7.07 -16.22 -7.80
C TRP A 206 7.16 -17.19 -8.98
N SER A 207 6.78 -18.46 -8.79
CA SER A 207 6.62 -19.41 -9.89
C SER A 207 5.39 -19.11 -10.77
N LEU A 208 4.37 -18.46 -10.18
CA LEU A 208 3.10 -18.16 -10.86
C LEU A 208 3.21 -16.90 -11.73
N ALA A 209 3.96 -15.89 -11.27
CA ALA A 209 4.15 -14.65 -12.01
C ALA A 209 5.48 -13.97 -11.66
N ARG A 210 6.08 -13.33 -12.68
CA ARG A 210 7.34 -12.58 -12.57
C ARG A 210 7.29 -11.39 -11.60
N ASN A 211 6.09 -10.83 -11.38
CA ASN A 211 5.85 -9.63 -10.54
C ASN A 211 4.57 -9.81 -9.69
N ILE A 212 4.45 -10.96 -9.00
CA ILE A 212 3.24 -11.28 -8.23
C ILE A 212 2.96 -10.25 -7.11
N ASN A 213 4.02 -9.65 -6.56
CA ASN A 213 3.94 -8.59 -5.55
C ASN A 213 3.27 -7.31 -6.08
N TYR A 214 3.58 -6.89 -7.31
CA TYR A 214 2.97 -5.71 -7.95
C TYR A 214 1.51 -5.98 -8.33
N GLY A 215 1.19 -7.21 -8.78
CA GLY A 215 -0.17 -7.61 -9.07
C GLY A 215 -1.08 -7.55 -7.84
N GLY A 216 -0.64 -8.09 -6.70
CA GLY A 216 -1.38 -8.00 -5.43
C GLY A 216 -1.56 -6.56 -4.94
N LYS A 217 -0.50 -5.75 -5.04
CA LYS A 217 -0.53 -4.34 -4.63
C LYS A 217 -1.54 -3.51 -5.43
N HIS A 218 -1.38 -3.46 -6.75
CA HIS A 218 -2.09 -2.49 -7.58
C HIS A 218 -3.49 -2.92 -8.02
N LEU A 219 -3.78 -4.23 -8.08
CA LEU A 219 -5.08 -4.71 -8.52
C LEU A 219 -6.04 -5.01 -7.37
N LEU A 220 -5.51 -5.30 -6.18
CA LEU A 220 -6.31 -5.90 -5.11
C LEU A 220 -6.22 -5.13 -3.78
N GLN A 221 -5.15 -4.36 -3.55
CA GLN A 221 -4.92 -3.70 -2.25
C GLN A 221 -5.18 -2.19 -2.24
N GLU A 222 -5.03 -1.49 -3.36
CA GLU A 222 -5.32 -0.05 -3.39
C GLU A 222 -6.84 0.19 -3.34
N ILE A 223 -7.31 0.59 -2.16
CA ILE A 223 -8.64 1.15 -1.84
C ILE A 223 -8.43 2.52 -1.19
#